data_AF-A0A1X1MLL1-F1
#
_entry.id   AF-A0A1X1MLL1-F1
#
_cell.length_a   1.000
_cell.length_b   1.000
_cell.length_c   1.000
_cell.angle_alpha   90.00
_cell.angle_beta   90.00
_cell.angle_gamma   90.00
#
_symmetry.space_group_name_H-M   'P 1'
#
loop_
_entity.id
_entity.type
_entity.pdbx_description
1 polymer ?
#
loop_
_entity_poly.entity_id
_entity_poly.type
_entity_poly.pdbx_seq_one_letter_code
_entity_poly.pdbx_strand_id
1 'polypeptide(L)'
;MPWIFGVVGLVVGLIVGVVATRMTAPQYSKQKDLQKALDTSKYELEQQKQDLTDHFARSAELLEEMGKQYSNLYQHMAKSSSEMLPNIPEQDNPFVKKLDVTDNHVESEPAADIEGQPKDYANGATGMLKSEEKVIVDSPNVAKPA
;
A
#
# COMPACT_ATOMS: atom_id res chain seq x y z
N MET A 1 18.61 -71.80 -23.12
CA MET A 1 19.09 -71.30 -21.82
C MET A 1 18.57 -69.89 -21.60
N PRO A 2 17.75 -69.63 -20.56
CA PRO A 2 17.04 -68.37 -20.36
C PRO A 2 17.91 -67.15 -19.96
N TRP A 3 19.19 -67.37 -19.61
CA TRP A 3 20.13 -66.31 -19.17
C TRP A 3 20.42 -65.21 -20.21
N ILE A 4 20.30 -65.50 -21.51
CA ILE A 4 20.54 -64.53 -22.59
C ILE A 4 19.57 -63.36 -22.57
N PHE A 5 18.30 -63.59 -22.22
CA PHE A 5 17.32 -62.52 -22.09
C PHE A 5 17.67 -61.57 -20.93
N GLY A 6 18.28 -62.10 -19.87
CA GLY A 6 18.80 -61.28 -18.76
C GLY A 6 19.95 -60.37 -19.20
N VAL A 7 20.90 -60.89 -20.00
CA VAL A 7 22.02 -60.09 -20.51
C VAL A 7 21.54 -59.02 -21.49
N VAL A 8 20.61 -59.36 -22.39
CA VAL A 8 20.03 -58.40 -23.34
C VAL A 8 19.24 -57.32 -22.61
N GLY A 9 18.42 -57.69 -21.62
CA GLY A 9 17.69 -56.75 -20.79
C GLY A 9 18.61 -55.79 -20.01
N LEU A 10 19.75 -56.27 -19.53
CA LEU A 10 20.74 -55.44 -18.83
C LEU A 10 21.38 -54.40 -19.76
N VAL A 11 21.74 -54.80 -20.98
CA VAL A 11 22.31 -53.87 -21.97
C VAL A 11 21.29 -52.80 -22.37
N VAL A 12 20.05 -53.20 -22.65
CA VAL A 12 18.98 -52.26 -23.00
C VAL A 12 18.66 -51.34 -21.83
N GLY A 13 18.55 -51.90 -20.61
CA GLY A 13 18.30 -51.13 -19.39
C GLY A 13 19.40 -50.11 -19.10
N LEU A 14 20.67 -50.45 -19.37
CA LEU A 14 21.79 -49.53 -19.19
C LEU A 14 21.74 -48.38 -20.22
N ILE A 15 21.44 -48.68 -21.48
CA ILE A 15 21.29 -47.65 -22.52
C ILE A 15 20.14 -46.70 -22.17
N VAL A 16 18.96 -47.25 -21.83
CA VAL A 16 17.79 -46.45 -21.46
C VAL A 16 18.04 -45.65 -20.18
N GLY A 17 18.70 -46.25 -19.18
CA GLY A 17 19.05 -45.59 -17.93
C GLY A 17 19.98 -44.40 -18.13
N VAL A 18 21.01 -44.52 -18.98
CA VAL A 18 21.94 -43.43 -19.31
C VAL A 18 21.22 -42.31 -20.08
N VAL A 19 20.35 -42.65 -21.03
CA VAL A 19 19.59 -41.64 -21.79
C VAL A 19 18.60 -40.90 -20.89
N ALA A 20 17.86 -41.63 -20.04
CA ALA A 20 16.91 -41.04 -19.11
C ALA A 20 17.60 -40.10 -18.11
N THR A 21 18.70 -40.54 -17.49
CA THR A 21 19.47 -39.69 -16.56
C THR A 21 20.06 -38.46 -17.23
N ARG A 22 20.54 -38.57 -18.48
CA ARG A 22 21.03 -37.42 -19.25
C ARG A 22 19.92 -36.42 -19.59
N MET A 23 18.70 -36.89 -19.85
CA MET A 23 17.54 -36.01 -20.10
C MET A 23 16.98 -35.38 -18.81
N THR A 24 17.08 -36.04 -17.65
CA THR A 24 16.57 -35.52 -16.38
C THR A 24 17.58 -34.62 -15.63
N ALA A 25 18.88 -34.76 -15.88
CA ALA A 25 19.94 -33.91 -15.30
C ALA A 25 19.70 -32.37 -15.41
N PRO A 26 19.21 -31.80 -16.53
CA PRO A 26 18.94 -30.35 -16.62
C PRO A 26 17.77 -29.87 -15.74
N GLN A 27 16.98 -30.75 -15.12
CA GLN A 27 15.89 -30.33 -14.23
C GLN A 27 16.42 -29.76 -12.90
N TYR A 28 17.60 -30.18 -12.44
CA TYR A 28 18.21 -29.67 -11.21
C TYR A 28 18.77 -28.25 -11.35
N SER A 29 19.19 -27.84 -12.55
CA SER A 29 19.61 -26.45 -12.78
C SER A 29 18.41 -25.50 -12.73
N LYS A 30 17.25 -25.92 -13.26
CA LYS A 30 16.01 -25.11 -13.19
C LYS A 30 15.57 -24.82 -11.75
N GLN A 31 15.73 -25.77 -10.83
CA GLN A 31 15.42 -25.52 -9.41
C GLN A 31 16.36 -24.49 -8.79
N LYS A 32 17.65 -24.52 -9.14
CA LYS A 32 18.61 -23.50 -8.69
C LYS A 32 18.30 -22.13 -9.26
N ASP A 33 17.91 -22.07 -10.54
CA ASP A 33 17.52 -20.82 -11.19
C ASP A 33 16.23 -20.24 -10.59
N LEU A 34 15.23 -21.09 -10.29
CA LEU A 34 14.01 -20.67 -9.61
C LEU A 34 14.29 -20.18 -8.19
N GLN A 35 15.13 -20.89 -7.43
CA GLN A 35 15.50 -20.47 -6.08
C GLN A 35 16.28 -19.16 -6.09
N LYS A 36 17.20 -18.99 -7.05
CA LYS A 36 17.93 -17.74 -7.27
C LYS A 36 16.98 -16.60 -7.63
N ALA A 37 15.99 -16.84 -8.48
CA ALA A 37 14.98 -15.83 -8.82
C ALA A 37 14.13 -15.42 -7.60
N LEU A 38 13.77 -16.36 -6.72
CA LEU A 38 13.08 -16.05 -5.47
C LEU A 38 13.95 -15.23 -4.52
N ASP A 39 15.23 -15.58 -4.37
CA ASP A 39 16.15 -14.86 -3.50
C ASP A 39 16.44 -13.46 -4.05
N THR A 40 16.60 -13.30 -5.36
CA THR A 40 16.73 -11.98 -6.00
C THR A 40 15.49 -11.12 -5.77
N SER A 41 14.28 -11.67 -5.98
CA SER A 41 13.04 -10.91 -5.79
C SER A 41 12.83 -10.48 -4.34
N LYS A 42 13.18 -11.34 -3.37
CA LYS A 42 13.16 -10.98 -1.95
C LYS A 42 14.16 -9.87 -1.63
N TYR A 43 15.36 -9.97 -2.19
CA TYR A 43 16.41 -8.95 -2.01
C TYR A 43 15.99 -7.60 -2.58
N GLU A 44 15.40 -7.57 -3.78
CA GLU A 44 14.87 -6.35 -4.40
C GLU A 44 13.76 -5.72 -3.56
N LEU A 45 12.87 -6.53 -3.00
CA LEU A 45 11.77 -6.06 -2.16
C LEU A 45 12.26 -5.49 -0.83
N GLU A 46 13.30 -6.09 -0.25
CA GLU A 46 13.94 -5.58 0.97
C GLU A 46 14.68 -4.27 0.68
N GLN A 47 15.38 -4.16 -0.46
CA GLN A 47 15.98 -2.90 -0.89
C GLN A 47 14.93 -1.79 -1.07
N GLN A 48 13.80 -2.09 -1.71
CA GLN A 48 12.72 -1.12 -1.87
C GLN A 48 12.19 -0.67 -0.51
N LYS A 49 11.96 -1.59 0.43
CA LYS A 49 11.54 -1.22 1.79
C LYS A 49 12.55 -0.31 2.47
N GLN A 50 13.84 -0.58 2.32
CA GLN A 50 14.89 0.23 2.90
C GLN A 50 14.91 1.64 2.28
N ASP A 51 14.83 1.73 0.95
CA ASP A 51 14.80 3.01 0.22
C ASP A 51 13.56 3.85 0.58
N LEU A 52 12.38 3.22 0.68
CA LEU A 52 11.17 3.88 1.18
C LEU A 52 11.34 4.37 2.62
N THR A 53 11.95 3.56 3.49
CA THR A 53 12.17 3.94 4.90
C THR A 53 13.08 5.15 5.00
N ASP A 54 14.18 5.16 4.23
CA ASP A 54 15.11 6.29 4.18
C ASP A 54 14.45 7.55 3.59
N HIS A 55 13.64 7.38 2.54
CA HIS A 55 12.89 8.48 1.93
C HIS A 55 11.87 9.09 2.89
N PHE A 56 11.14 8.27 3.66
CA PHE A 56 10.20 8.75 4.67
C PHE A 56 10.89 9.38 5.88
N ALA A 57 12.03 8.84 6.32
CA ALA A 57 12.84 9.45 7.37
C ALA A 57 13.28 10.85 6.94
N ARG A 58 13.83 10.98 5.73
CA ARG A 58 14.23 12.27 5.17
C ARG A 58 13.04 13.21 4.97
N SER A 59 11.90 12.70 4.52
CA SER A 59 10.68 13.50 4.38
C SER A 59 10.16 14.01 5.73
N ALA A 60 10.24 13.20 6.79
CA ALA A 60 9.87 13.60 8.14
C ALA A 60 10.79 14.73 8.67
N GLU A 61 12.10 14.63 8.44
CA GLU A 61 13.05 15.71 8.78
C GLU A 61 12.70 17.01 8.05
N LEU A 62 12.42 16.94 6.74
CA LEU A 62 12.02 18.12 5.96
C LEU A 62 10.67 18.69 6.43
N LEU A 63 9.70 17.83 6.79
CA LEU A 63 8.40 18.26 7.30
C LEU A 63 8.52 18.93 8.67
N GLU A 64 9.40 18.45 9.54
CA GLU A 64 9.69 19.07 10.83
C GLU A 64 10.30 20.47 10.64
N GLU A 65 11.25 20.61 9.70
CA GLU A 65 11.80 21.93 9.35
C GLU A 65 10.72 22.86 8.80
N MET A 66 9.84 22.37 7.92
CA MET A 66 8.73 23.15 7.37
C MET A 66 7.72 23.56 8.45
N GLY A 67 7.38 22.67 9.39
CA GLY A 67 6.50 22.99 10.51
C GLY A 67 7.07 24.10 11.40
N LYS A 68 8.39 24.06 11.64
CA LYS A 68 9.11 25.13 12.33
C LYS A 68 9.12 26.45 11.55
N GLN A 69 9.31 26.41 10.23
CA GLN A 69 9.25 27.62 9.40
C GLN A 69 7.83 28.20 9.35
N TYR A 70 6.81 27.34 9.26
CA TYR A 70 5.40 27.72 9.25
C TYR A 70 4.97 28.39 10.56
N SER A 71 5.33 27.80 11.71
CA SER A 71 5.05 28.38 13.02
C SER A 71 5.73 29.74 13.21
N ASN A 72 7.00 29.86 12.80
CA ASN A 72 7.72 31.14 12.83
C ASN A 72 7.05 32.21 11.94
N LEU A 73 6.64 31.84 10.74
CA LEU A 73 5.91 32.73 9.83
C LEU A 73 4.60 33.21 10.47
N TYR A 74 3.83 32.30 11.05
CA TYR A 74 2.59 32.64 11.73
C TYR A 74 2.83 33.57 12.91
N GLN A 75 3.82 33.28 13.76
CA GLN A 75 4.20 34.16 14.88
C GLN A 75 4.62 35.55 14.40
N HIS A 76 5.36 35.63 13.29
CA HIS A 76 5.76 36.90 12.70
C HIS A 76 4.56 37.69 12.19
N MET A 77 3.61 37.05 11.49
CA MET A 77 2.37 37.69 11.04
C MET A 77 1.50 38.13 12.20
N ALA A 78 1.37 37.31 13.25
CA ALA A 78 0.63 37.66 14.47
C ALA A 78 1.22 38.90 15.15
N LYS A 79 2.55 38.94 15.31
CA LYS A 79 3.26 40.08 15.89
C LYS A 79 3.14 41.33 15.01
N SER A 80 3.38 41.20 13.71
CA SER A 80 3.27 42.31 12.75
C SER A 80 1.84 42.87 12.70
N SER A 81 0.83 42.01 12.77
CA SER A 81 -0.57 42.43 12.80
C SER A 81 -0.88 43.22 14.06
N SER A 82 -0.42 42.76 15.24
CA SER A 82 -0.60 43.47 16.51
C SER A 82 0.13 44.83 16.53
N GLU A 83 1.30 44.94 15.90
CA GLU A 83 2.06 46.19 15.82
C GLU A 83 1.41 47.20 14.87
N MET A 84 0.96 46.75 13.70
CA MET A 84 0.34 47.63 12.69
C MET A 84 -1.11 47.99 13.00
N LEU A 85 -1.82 47.14 13.75
CA LEU A 85 -3.22 47.32 14.11
C LEU A 85 -3.40 47.23 15.65
N PRO A 86 -2.95 48.25 16.41
CA PRO A 86 -2.98 48.21 17.88
C PRO A 86 -4.37 48.38 18.50
N ASN A 87 -5.40 48.77 17.73
CA ASN A 87 -6.75 49.08 18.22
C ASN A 87 -7.86 48.16 17.69
N ILE A 88 -7.51 47.05 17.01
CA ILE A 88 -8.52 46.06 16.62
C ILE A 88 -8.81 45.12 17.79
N PRO A 89 -10.08 44.75 18.02
CA PRO A 89 -10.41 43.72 19.00
C PRO A 89 -9.78 42.38 18.57
N GLU A 90 -9.31 41.58 19.53
CA GLU A 90 -8.64 40.30 19.23
C GLU A 90 -9.50 39.34 18.40
N GLN A 91 -10.83 39.45 18.48
CA GLN A 91 -11.76 38.68 17.65
C GLN A 91 -11.66 38.97 16.15
N ASP A 92 -11.24 40.18 15.76
CA ASP A 92 -11.12 40.59 14.36
C ASP A 92 -9.71 40.33 13.79
N ASN A 93 -8.77 39.85 14.62
CA ASN A 93 -7.43 39.51 14.15
C ASN A 93 -7.37 38.03 13.74
N PRO A 94 -7.20 37.69 12.45
CA PRO A 94 -7.13 36.30 12.00
C PRO A 94 -5.84 35.57 12.47
N PHE A 95 -4.87 36.29 13.05
CA PHE A 95 -3.57 35.77 13.46
C PHE A 95 -3.40 35.59 14.98
N VAL A 96 -4.39 35.89 15.82
CA VAL A 96 -4.26 35.70 17.29
C VAL A 96 -4.36 34.24 17.73
N LYS A 97 -4.89 33.38 16.86
CA LYS A 97 -5.14 31.98 17.20
C LYS A 97 -3.82 31.21 17.13
N LYS A 98 -3.08 31.20 18.25
CA LYS A 98 -1.84 30.43 18.37
C LYS A 98 -2.11 28.99 17.91
N LEU A 99 -1.48 28.63 16.80
CA LEU A 99 -1.38 27.25 16.35
C LEU A 99 -0.47 26.55 17.37
N ASP A 100 -1.07 25.86 18.33
CA ASP A 100 -0.38 24.97 19.26
C ASP A 100 0.11 23.75 18.47
N VAL A 101 1.17 23.95 17.70
CA VAL A 101 1.82 22.91 16.89
C VAL A 101 3.08 22.42 17.59
N THR A 102 3.38 22.92 18.79
CA THR A 102 4.63 22.60 19.49
C THR A 102 4.40 22.57 20.99
N ASP A 103 3.76 21.50 21.48
CA ASP A 103 4.30 20.77 22.63
C ASP A 103 3.68 19.36 22.71
N ASN A 104 4.51 18.39 23.00
CA ASN A 104 4.16 16.96 23.01
C ASN A 104 3.16 16.62 24.13
N HIS A 105 1.96 16.16 23.77
CA HIS A 105 1.33 15.06 24.49
C HIS A 105 0.51 14.19 23.54
N VAL A 106 0.89 12.91 23.49
CA VAL A 106 -0.05 11.82 23.19
C VAL A 106 -1.02 11.78 24.38
N GLU A 107 -1.87 12.79 24.52
CA GLU A 107 -3.12 12.60 25.24
C GLU A 107 -4.07 11.99 24.23
N SER A 108 -4.61 10.84 24.60
CA SER A 108 -5.71 10.21 23.88
C SER A 108 -6.93 11.12 24.03
N GLU A 109 -7.03 12.18 23.24
CA GLU A 109 -8.28 12.90 23.08
C GLU A 109 -9.21 12.06 22.19
N PRO A 110 -10.49 11.90 22.60
CA PRO A 110 -11.40 10.95 22.00
C PRO A 110 -11.63 11.36 20.54
N ALA A 111 -11.63 10.37 19.66
CA ALA A 111 -11.99 10.44 18.25
C ALA A 111 -12.75 11.73 17.91
N ALA A 112 -12.00 12.74 17.44
CA ALA A 112 -12.58 13.96 16.93
C ALA A 112 -13.56 13.54 15.83
N ASP A 113 -14.81 13.89 16.08
CA ASP A 113 -15.98 13.49 15.34
C ASP A 113 -15.77 13.65 13.82
N ILE A 114 -15.71 12.50 13.16
CA ILE A 114 -15.63 12.30 11.70
C ILE A 114 -17.03 12.59 11.09
N GLU A 115 -17.70 13.67 11.50
CA GLU A 115 -19.03 14.06 10.98
C GLU A 115 -18.93 14.97 9.74
N GLY A 116 -17.83 15.70 9.57
CA GLY A 116 -17.69 16.71 8.50
C GLY A 116 -17.03 16.23 7.19
N GLN A 117 -16.36 15.08 7.18
CA GLN A 117 -15.66 14.61 5.98
C GLN A 117 -16.56 13.68 5.13
N PRO A 118 -16.62 13.87 3.80
CA PRO A 118 -17.41 13.02 2.92
C PRO A 118 -16.96 11.56 3.06
N LYS A 119 -17.89 10.68 3.44
CA LYS A 119 -17.64 9.23 3.65
C LYS A 119 -17.68 8.44 2.33
N ASP A 120 -17.47 9.12 1.20
CA ASP A 120 -17.66 8.58 -0.16
C ASP A 120 -16.51 7.66 -0.63
N TYR A 121 -15.43 7.56 0.14
CA TYR A 121 -14.24 6.77 -0.22
C TYR A 121 -14.30 5.30 0.22
N ALA A 122 -15.32 4.89 0.98
CA ALA A 122 -15.33 3.60 1.66
C ALA A 122 -16.55 2.72 1.39
N ASN A 123 -17.39 3.03 0.39
CA ASN A 123 -18.52 2.14 0.07
C ASN A 123 -18.43 1.56 -1.34
N GLY A 124 -17.83 0.37 -1.41
CA GLY A 124 -18.10 -0.65 -2.43
C GLY A 124 -17.69 -0.32 -3.86
N ALA A 125 -16.51 -0.83 -4.27
CA ALA A 125 -16.07 -1.06 -5.65
C ALA A 125 -16.92 -0.37 -6.74
N THR A 126 -16.69 0.91 -6.96
CA THR A 126 -17.12 1.66 -8.16
C THR A 126 -16.27 1.24 -9.35
N GLY A 127 -16.32 -0.05 -9.68
CA GLY A 127 -15.75 -0.61 -10.89
C GLY A 127 -16.87 -0.96 -11.86
N MET A 128 -16.67 -0.68 -13.15
CA MET A 128 -17.59 -1.00 -14.26
C MET A 128 -17.82 -2.52 -14.48
N LEU A 129 -17.37 -3.36 -13.55
CA LEU A 129 -17.37 -4.82 -13.62
C LEU A 129 -18.10 -5.43 -12.42
N LYS A 130 -19.27 -4.89 -12.07
CA LYS A 130 -20.15 -5.53 -11.08
C LYS A 130 -21.21 -6.33 -11.81
N SER A 131 -21.16 -7.65 -11.65
CA SER A 131 -22.15 -8.60 -12.14
C SER A 131 -23.48 -8.35 -11.42
N GLU A 132 -24.37 -7.60 -12.07
CA GLU A 132 -25.70 -7.27 -11.60
C GLU A 132 -26.58 -8.54 -11.64
N GLU A 133 -26.85 -9.15 -10.49
CA GLU A 133 -27.94 -10.13 -10.39
C GLU A 133 -29.26 -9.34 -10.39
N LYS A 134 -29.94 -9.39 -11.53
CA LYS A 134 -31.15 -8.63 -11.80
C LYS A 134 -32.32 -9.19 -10.97
N VAL A 135 -32.69 -8.50 -9.90
CA VAL A 135 -33.91 -8.80 -9.13
C VAL A 135 -35.12 -8.36 -9.96
N ILE A 136 -35.87 -9.33 -10.48
CA ILE A 136 -37.16 -9.08 -11.13
C ILE A 136 -38.19 -8.82 -10.03
N VAL A 137 -38.58 -7.56 -9.86
CA VAL A 137 -39.70 -7.18 -8.99
C VAL A 137 -40.98 -7.20 -9.84
N ASP A 138 -41.84 -8.17 -9.59
CA ASP A 138 -43.20 -8.23 -10.11
C ASP A 138 -44.04 -7.18 -9.38
N SER A 139 -44.60 -6.21 -10.11
CA SER A 139 -45.38 -5.11 -9.54
C SER A 139 -46.86 -5.49 -9.45
N PRO A 140 -47.47 -5.60 -8.26
CA PRO A 140 -48.90 -5.75 -8.15
C PRO A 140 -49.60 -4.39 -8.26
N ASN A 141 -50.65 -4.37 -9.08
CA ASN A 141 -51.77 -3.43 -9.06
C ASN A 141 -51.53 -2.02 -9.63
N VAL A 142 -51.71 -1.89 -10.94
CA VAL A 142 -52.12 -0.62 -11.57
C VAL A 142 -53.64 -0.59 -11.61
N ALA A 143 -54.23 0.30 -10.81
CA ALA A 143 -55.65 0.63 -10.86
C ALA A 143 -56.02 1.12 -12.26
N LYS A 144 -57.11 0.56 -12.79
CA LYS A 144 -57.67 0.85 -14.12
C LYS A 144 -58.46 2.18 -14.07
N PRO A 145 -58.20 3.16 -14.94
CA PRO A 145 -59.08 4.31 -15.07
C PRO A 145 -60.35 3.94 -15.85
N ALA A 146 -61.46 4.56 -15.44
CA ALA A 146 -62.78 4.50 -16.06
C ALA A 146 -62.82 5.21 -17.43
#